data_AF-A0A1Y1YDT5-F1
#
_entry.id   AF-A0A1Y1YDT5-F1
#
_cell.length_a   1.000
_cell.length_b   1.000
_cell.length_c   1.000
_cell.angle_alpha   90.00
_cell.angle_beta   90.00
_cell.angle_gamma   90.00
#
_symmetry.space_group_name_H-M   'P 1'
#
loop_
_entity.id
_entity.type
_entity.pdbx_description
1 polymer ?
#
loop_
_entity_poly.entity_id
_entity_poly.type
_entity_poly.pdbx_seq_one_letter_code
_entity_poly.pdbx_strand_id
1 'polypeptide(L)'
;MRFSIAAALAVLSVSVAAVDISGAPACMQTCLTKNQGSSTCDPAATDFTCFCADTKFYNVVSSCVLSGCDLTNALASLSWYNKVCKK
;
A
#
# COMPACT_ATOMS: atom_id res chain seq x y z
N MET A 1 49.18 -19.50 12.12
CA MET A 1 48.60 -18.16 12.28
C MET A 1 47.21 -18.19 11.66
N ARG A 2 46.20 -17.80 12.45
CA ARG A 2 44.77 -17.94 12.15
C ARG A 2 44.34 -16.80 11.22
N PHE A 3 43.91 -17.11 10.01
CA PHE A 3 43.22 -16.17 9.12
C PHE A 3 42.00 -16.85 8.53
N SER A 4 40.85 -16.68 9.18
CA SER A 4 39.55 -16.92 8.55
C SER A 4 38.54 -16.02 9.24
N ILE A 5 38.58 -14.75 8.86
CA ILE A 5 37.56 -13.76 9.23
C ILE A 5 36.35 -14.08 8.36
N ALA A 6 35.44 -14.90 8.88
CA ALA A 6 34.15 -15.13 8.26
C ALA A 6 33.33 -13.84 8.39
N ALA A 7 33.30 -13.04 7.32
CA ALA A 7 32.43 -11.88 7.22
C ALA A 7 30.97 -12.37 7.17
N ALA A 8 30.31 -12.37 8.33
CA ALA A 8 28.88 -12.61 8.43
C ALA A 8 28.15 -11.43 7.79
N LEU A 9 27.67 -11.63 6.55
CA LEU A 9 26.74 -10.74 5.87
C LEU A 9 25.40 -10.80 6.61
N ALA A 10 25.19 -9.89 7.56
CA ALA A 10 23.89 -9.67 8.18
C ALA A 10 22.96 -9.08 7.13
N VAL A 11 22.12 -9.92 6.52
CA VAL A 11 21.02 -9.49 5.67
C VAL A 11 19.98 -8.86 6.59
N LEU A 12 19.95 -7.53 6.64
CA LEU A 12 18.86 -6.77 7.27
C LEU A 12 17.60 -6.99 6.43
N SER A 13 16.81 -7.99 6.81
CA SER A 13 15.44 -8.15 6.33
C SER A 13 14.62 -6.97 6.86
N VAL A 14 14.53 -5.90 6.06
CA VAL A 14 13.56 -4.83 6.27
C VAL A 14 12.17 -5.42 6.13
N SER A 15 11.55 -5.69 7.27
CA SER A 15 10.13 -6.01 7.35
C SER A 15 9.37 -4.80 6.81
N VAL A 16 8.89 -4.88 5.57
CA VAL A 16 7.97 -3.87 5.05
C VAL A 16 6.66 -4.05 5.81
N ALA A 17 6.44 -3.23 6.83
CA ALA A 17 5.18 -3.20 7.55
C ALA A 17 4.12 -2.72 6.56
N ALA A 18 3.39 -3.65 5.94
CA ALA A 18 2.37 -3.30 4.97
C ALA A 18 1.25 -2.54 5.69
N VAL A 19 0.90 -1.37 5.16
CA VAL A 19 -0.31 -0.64 5.55
C VAL A 19 -1.51 -1.59 5.54
N ASP A 20 -2.33 -1.56 6.58
CA ASP A 20 -3.51 -2.42 6.68
C ASP A 20 -4.56 -2.04 5.64
N ILE A 21 -4.66 -2.85 4.59
CA ILE A 21 -5.67 -2.75 3.51
C ILE A 21 -6.69 -3.88 3.57
N SER A 22 -6.68 -4.65 4.66
CA SER A 22 -7.44 -5.90 4.83
C SER A 22 -8.96 -5.72 4.68
N GLY A 23 -9.47 -4.51 4.95
CA GLY A 23 -10.89 -4.17 4.79
C GLY A 23 -11.28 -3.71 3.38
N ALA A 24 -10.34 -3.50 2.46
CA ALA A 24 -10.61 -3.03 1.11
C ALA A 24 -11.10 -4.19 0.22
N PRO A 25 -11.91 -3.93 -0.83
CA PRO A 25 -12.27 -4.96 -1.81
C PRO A 25 -11.03 -5.54 -2.50
N ALA A 26 -11.05 -6.82 -2.87
CA ALA A 26 -9.87 -7.51 -3.43
C ALA A 26 -9.28 -6.81 -4.67
N CYS A 27 -10.13 -6.24 -5.52
CA CYS A 27 -9.69 -5.48 -6.69
C CYS A 27 -8.97 -4.17 -6.28
N MET A 28 -9.48 -3.49 -5.25
CA MET A 28 -8.82 -2.32 -4.68
C MET A 28 -7.50 -2.66 -4.02
N GLN A 29 -7.42 -3.77 -3.27
CA GLN A 29 -6.17 -4.22 -2.65
C GLN A 29 -5.07 -4.39 -3.71
N THR A 30 -5.41 -5.01 -4.84
CA THR A 30 -4.49 -5.16 -5.97
C THR A 30 -4.02 -3.80 -6.51
N CYS A 31 -4.96 -2.84 -6.68
CA CYS A 31 -4.63 -1.49 -7.11
C CYS A 31 -3.80 -0.71 -6.08
N LEU A 32 -4.04 -0.89 -4.79
CA LEU A 32 -3.26 -0.28 -3.72
C LEU A 32 -1.83 -0.80 -3.76
N THR A 33 -1.64 -2.12 -3.72
CA THR A 33 -0.31 -2.75 -3.74
C THR A 33 0.48 -2.40 -5.01
N LYS A 34 -0.15 -2.43 -6.18
CA LYS A 34 0.53 -2.10 -7.45
C LYS A 34 1.02 -0.65 -7.50
N ASN A 35 0.33 0.25 -6.82
CA ASN A 35 0.61 1.69 -6.89
C ASN A 35 1.24 2.26 -5.61
N GLN A 36 1.64 1.44 -4.64
CA GLN A 36 2.29 1.89 -3.40
C GLN A 36 3.48 2.82 -3.68
N GLY A 37 4.30 2.50 -4.68
CA GLY A 37 5.44 3.33 -5.10
C GLY A 37 5.07 4.68 -5.75
N SER A 38 3.79 4.94 -6.02
CA SER A 38 3.33 6.25 -6.50
C SER A 38 3.11 7.25 -5.37
N SER A 39 3.03 6.78 -4.13
CA SER A 39 2.85 7.64 -2.96
C SER A 39 4.20 8.12 -2.42
N THR A 40 4.19 9.28 -1.77
CA THR A 40 5.33 9.76 -0.96
C THR A 40 5.26 9.32 0.49
N CYS A 41 4.21 8.57 0.87
CA CYS A 41 4.01 8.08 2.21
C CYS A 41 4.99 6.96 2.56
N ASP A 42 5.31 6.86 3.86
CA ASP A 42 6.15 5.79 4.37
C ASP A 42 5.50 4.42 4.05
N PRO A 43 6.18 3.54 3.28
CA PRO A 43 5.65 2.21 2.99
C PRO A 43 5.56 1.32 4.23
N ALA A 44 6.25 1.66 5.32
CA ALA A 44 6.18 1.03 6.63
C ALA A 44 5.16 1.70 7.56
N ALA A 45 4.34 2.64 7.06
CA ALA A 45 3.28 3.24 7.85
C ALA A 45 2.30 2.15 8.33
N THR A 46 1.93 2.22 9.60
CA THR A 46 0.91 1.34 10.17
C THR A 46 -0.51 1.79 9.80
N ASP A 47 -0.66 3.07 9.45
CA ASP A 47 -1.95 3.71 9.22
C ASP A 47 -2.06 4.25 7.79
N PHE A 48 -3.27 4.14 7.22
CA PHE A 48 -3.59 4.61 5.87
C PHE A 48 -3.74 6.15 5.78
N THR A 49 -3.58 6.88 6.88
CA THR A 49 -3.86 8.33 6.98
C THR A 49 -2.99 9.17 6.05
N CYS A 50 -1.71 8.83 5.88
CA CYS A 50 -0.85 9.52 4.93
C CYS A 50 -1.36 9.32 3.49
N PHE A 51 -1.70 8.08 3.13
CA PHE A 51 -2.20 7.74 1.80
C PHE A 51 -3.53 8.44 1.47
N CYS A 52 -4.35 8.73 2.49
CA CYS A 52 -5.56 9.56 2.34
C CYS A 52 -5.28 11.03 2.01
N ALA A 53 -4.13 11.55 2.42
CA ALA A 53 -3.72 12.93 2.12
C ALA A 53 -3.01 13.05 0.76
N ASP A 54 -2.48 11.94 0.25
CA ASP A 54 -1.78 11.88 -1.03
C ASP A 54 -2.77 11.81 -2.21
N THR A 55 -3.09 12.96 -2.77
CA THR A 55 -3.99 13.09 -3.91
C THR A 55 -3.47 12.41 -5.17
N LYS A 56 -2.15 12.32 -5.35
CA LYS A 56 -1.55 11.63 -6.49
C LYS A 56 -1.78 10.13 -6.38
N PHE A 57 -1.49 9.56 -5.21
CA PHE A 57 -1.76 8.15 -4.93
C PHE A 57 -3.24 7.82 -5.09
N TYR A 58 -4.11 8.65 -4.51
CA TYR A 58 -5.57 8.49 -4.66
C TYR A 58 -6.00 8.48 -6.13
N ASN A 59 -5.51 9.41 -6.96
CA ASN A 59 -5.89 9.48 -8.37
C ASN A 59 -5.43 8.25 -9.16
N VAL A 60 -4.21 7.76 -8.91
CA VAL A 60 -3.67 6.57 -9.58
C VAL A 60 -4.44 5.32 -9.16
N VAL A 61 -4.72 5.15 -7.86
CA VAL A 61 -5.51 4.02 -7.36
C VAL A 61 -6.94 4.07 -7.86
N SER A 62 -7.57 5.25 -7.84
CA SER A 62 -8.93 5.43 -8.36
C SER A 62 -9.01 5.11 -9.85
N SER A 63 -8.04 5.56 -10.65
CA SER A 63 -7.98 5.21 -12.07
C SER A 63 -7.80 3.70 -12.29
N CYS A 64 -6.96 3.04 -11.48
CA CYS A 64 -6.81 1.59 -11.50
C CYS A 64 -8.13 0.86 -11.18
N VAL A 65 -8.85 1.32 -10.14
CA VAL A 65 -10.13 0.73 -9.74
C VAL A 65 -11.19 0.93 -10.82
N LEU A 66 -11.32 2.14 -11.36
CA LEU A 66 -12.30 2.44 -12.41
C LEU A 66 -12.02 1.73 -13.74
N SER A 67 -10.76 1.42 -14.03
CA SER A 67 -10.37 0.72 -15.25
C SER A 67 -10.37 -0.81 -15.13
N GLY A 68 -10.16 -1.35 -13.92
CA GLY A 68 -9.89 -2.76 -13.70
C GLY A 68 -10.92 -3.50 -12.85
N CYS A 69 -11.77 -2.79 -12.11
CA CYS A 69 -12.78 -3.38 -11.24
C CYS A 69 -14.18 -3.22 -11.85
N ASP A 70 -15.08 -4.15 -11.54
CA ASP A 70 -16.50 -3.95 -11.81
C ASP A 70 -17.08 -2.83 -10.93
N LEU A 71 -18.28 -2.36 -11.31
CA LEU A 71 -18.95 -1.24 -10.67
C LEU A 71 -19.20 -1.48 -9.16
N THR A 72 -19.56 -2.71 -8.77
CA THR A 72 -19.82 -3.07 -7.37
C THR A 72 -18.54 -2.97 -6.54
N ASN A 73 -17.43 -3.46 -7.07
CA ASN A 73 -16.13 -3.30 -6.43
C ASN A 73 -15.67 -1.83 -6.37
N ALA A 74 -15.94 -1.03 -7.40
CA ALA A 74 -15.62 0.40 -7.39
C ALA A 74 -16.41 1.16 -6.32
N LEU A 75 -17.72 0.89 -6.18
CA LEU A 75 -18.58 1.45 -5.14
C LEU A 75 -18.13 1.04 -3.74
N ALA A 76 -17.81 -0.24 -3.53
CA ALA A 76 -17.29 -0.73 -2.26
C ALA A 76 -15.93 -0.11 -1.92
N SER A 77 -15.08 0.14 -2.93
CA SER A 77 -13.77 0.79 -2.78
C SER A 77 -13.93 2.24 -2.31
N LEU A 78 -14.86 2.97 -2.90
CA LEU A 78 -15.19 4.33 -2.49
C LEU A 78 -15.74 4.39 -1.06
N SER A 79 -16.65 3.47 -0.72
CA SER A 79 -17.21 3.37 0.64
C SER A 79 -16.13 3.07 1.68
N TRP A 80 -15.25 2.11 1.39
CA TRP A 80 -14.10 1.79 2.24
C TRP A 80 -13.17 2.98 2.39
N TYR A 81 -12.82 3.65 1.28
CA TYR A 81 -11.95 4.82 1.29
C TYR A 81 -12.52 5.94 2.17
N ASN A 82 -13.81 6.27 2.04
CA ASN A 82 -14.44 7.29 2.87
C ASN A 82 -14.46 6.90 4.36
N LYS A 83 -14.63 5.61 4.68
CA LYS A 83 -14.59 5.12 6.06
C LYS A 83 -13.19 5.21 6.67
N VAL A 84 -12.15 4.82 5.93
CA VAL A 84 -10.76 4.84 6.40
C VAL A 84 -10.20 6.25 6.46
N CYS A 85 -10.47 7.05 5.43
CA CYS A 85 -10.02 8.43 5.32
C CYS A 85 -10.93 9.45 6.03
N LYS A 86 -12.04 8.98 6.62
CA LYS A 86 -13.06 9.80 7.30
C LYS A 86 -13.50 11.00 6.46
N LYS A 87 -13.86 10.73 5.19
CA LYS A 87 -14.30 11.70 4.18
C LYS A 87 -15.82 11.68 4.00
#